data_AF-A0A7S3H6L5-F1
#
_entry.id   AF-A0A7S3H6L5-F1
#
_cell.length_a   1.000
_cell.length_b   1.000
_cell.length_c   1.000
_cell.angle_alpha   90.00
_cell.angle_beta   90.00
_cell.angle_gamma   90.00
#
_symmetry.space_group_name_H-M   'P 1'
#
loop_
_entity.id
_entity.type
_entity.pdbx_description
1 polymer ?
#
loop_
_entity_poly.entity_id
_entity_poly.type
_entity_poly.pdbx_seq_one_letter_code
_entity_poly.pdbx_strand_id
1 'polypeptide(L)'
;TATGAVLVNVCAKKIVAAKGSVAYNVVDHSEEGITLGENEVRVGVFTLDKDRPYFEMRSNVAEIDGGKVFKDRVCGNAMSFSEVYDLNHGVDVTACGAA
;
A
#
# COMPACT_ATOMS: atom_id res chain seq x y z
N THR A 1 -13.21 1.36 14.07
CA THR A 1 -14.18 0.42 13.47
C THR A 1 -13.81 0.22 12.01
N ALA A 2 -14.04 -0.97 11.45
CA ALA A 2 -13.65 -1.36 10.09
C ALA A 2 -14.84 -2.04 9.38
N THR A 3 -15.95 -1.34 9.24
CA THR A 3 -17.20 -1.93 8.73
C THR A 3 -17.15 -2.00 7.20
N GLY A 4 -17.06 -3.21 6.66
CA GLY A 4 -16.96 -3.43 5.21
C GLY A 4 -15.63 -2.98 4.61
N ALA A 5 -14.56 -2.99 5.41
CA ALA A 5 -13.18 -2.76 4.98
C ALA A 5 -12.40 -4.08 4.90
N VAL A 6 -11.37 -4.13 4.06
CA VAL A 6 -10.45 -5.29 3.96
C VAL A 6 -9.08 -4.86 4.46
N LEU A 7 -8.60 -5.51 5.53
CA LEU A 7 -7.30 -5.24 6.15
C LEU A 7 -6.47 -6.53 6.19
N VAL A 8 -5.30 -6.55 5.58
CA VAL A 8 -4.42 -7.74 5.51
C VAL A 8 -2.99 -7.35 5.88
N ASN A 9 -2.40 -7.96 6.91
CA ASN A 9 -1.06 -7.60 7.39
C ASN A 9 -0.91 -6.10 7.68
N VAL A 10 -1.88 -5.52 8.41
CA VAL A 10 -1.84 -4.12 8.83
C VAL A 10 -1.52 -4.04 10.31
N CYS A 11 -0.45 -3.34 10.66
CA CYS A 11 -0.01 -3.15 12.04
C CYS A 11 0.05 -1.66 12.38
N ALA A 12 -0.77 -1.22 13.34
CA ALA A 12 -0.76 0.14 13.86
C ALA A 12 -1.32 0.18 15.27
N LYS A 13 -0.97 1.22 16.05
CA LYS A 13 -1.52 1.43 17.40
C LYS A 13 -3.04 1.68 17.38
N LYS A 14 -3.54 2.27 16.29
CA LYS A 14 -4.96 2.54 16.06
C LYS A 14 -5.28 2.39 14.57
N ILE A 15 -6.45 1.84 14.28
CA ILE A 15 -6.96 1.71 12.91
C ILE A 15 -8.42 2.18 12.84
N VAL A 16 -8.66 3.16 11.97
CA VAL A 16 -10.00 3.62 11.58
C VAL A 16 -10.13 3.42 10.08
N ALA A 17 -11.06 2.57 9.65
CA ALA A 17 -11.22 2.20 8.26
C ALA A 17 -12.67 2.40 7.82
N ALA A 18 -12.89 3.35 6.91
CA ALA A 18 -14.21 3.59 6.35
C ALA A 18 -14.65 2.44 5.42
N LYS A 19 -15.93 2.43 5.05
CA LYS A 19 -16.53 1.40 4.18
C LYS A 19 -15.78 1.29 2.85
N GLY A 20 -15.61 0.06 2.37
CA GLY A 20 -14.98 -0.21 1.08
C GLY A 20 -13.47 0.04 1.04
N SER A 21 -12.87 0.56 2.12
CA SER A 21 -11.43 0.76 2.18
C SER A 21 -10.68 -0.58 2.18
N VAL A 22 -9.50 -0.57 1.58
CA VAL A 22 -8.60 -1.71 1.49
C VAL A 22 -7.22 -1.27 1.95
N ALA A 23 -6.66 -1.95 2.94
CA ALA A 23 -5.26 -1.78 3.27
C ALA A 23 -4.55 -3.12 3.38
N TYR A 24 -3.35 -3.18 2.82
CA TYR A 24 -2.51 -4.36 3.00
C TYR A 24 -1.02 -4.03 3.11
N ASN A 25 -0.34 -4.84 3.93
CA ASN A 25 1.09 -4.73 4.20
C ASN A 25 1.51 -3.37 4.77
N VAL A 26 0.63 -2.68 5.50
CA VAL A 26 0.89 -1.34 6.05
C VAL A 26 1.39 -1.45 7.49
N VAL A 27 2.45 -0.73 7.82
CA VAL A 27 3.00 -0.64 9.19
C VAL A 27 3.09 0.82 9.59
N ASP A 28 2.45 1.18 10.71
CA ASP A 28 2.47 2.53 11.26
C ASP A 28 2.83 2.50 12.76
N HIS A 29 3.82 3.29 13.14
CA HIS A 29 4.33 3.36 14.53
C HIS A 29 3.86 4.60 15.30
N SER A 30 3.13 5.50 14.65
CA SER A 30 2.61 6.73 15.25
C SER A 30 1.56 6.43 16.32
N GLU A 31 1.36 7.35 17.25
CA GLU A 31 0.30 7.24 18.27
C GLU A 31 -1.09 7.44 17.65
N GLU A 32 -1.16 8.25 16.60
CA GLU A 32 -2.36 8.58 15.85
C GLU A 32 -2.89 7.35 15.09
N GLY A 33 -1.99 6.49 14.63
CA GLY A 33 -2.28 5.31 13.84
C GLY A 33 -2.81 5.65 12.45
N ILE A 34 -3.54 4.70 11.85
CA ILE A 34 -4.00 4.78 10.47
C ILE A 34 -5.47 5.17 10.42
N THR A 35 -5.80 6.12 9.54
CA THR A 35 -7.16 6.42 9.11
C THR A 35 -7.26 6.26 7.59
N LEU A 36 -8.23 5.47 7.14
CA LEU A 36 -8.55 5.23 5.72
C LEU A 36 -9.91 5.83 5.39
N GLY A 37 -9.97 6.60 4.30
CA GLY A 37 -11.19 7.14 3.71
C GLY A 37 -12.05 6.08 3.01
N GLU A 38 -13.26 6.46 2.60
CA GLU A 38 -14.17 5.55 1.89
C GLU A 38 -13.55 5.13 0.55
N ASN A 39 -13.58 3.82 0.26
CA ASN A 39 -12.96 3.21 -0.92
C ASN A 39 -11.45 3.47 -1.07
N GLU A 40 -10.77 4.04 -0.08
CA GLU A 40 -9.32 4.27 -0.12
C GLU A 40 -8.60 2.92 -0.18
N VAL A 41 -7.63 2.82 -1.09
CA VAL A 41 -6.66 1.73 -1.10
C VAL A 41 -5.33 2.25 -0.59
N ARG A 42 -4.76 1.61 0.43
CA ARG A 42 -3.42 1.93 0.93
C ARG A 42 -2.57 0.67 1.03
N VAL A 43 -1.39 0.70 0.42
CA VAL A 43 -0.53 -0.47 0.27
C VAL A 43 0.87 -0.15 0.72
N GLY A 44 1.41 -0.98 1.59
CA GLY A 44 2.85 -0.98 1.85
C GLY A 44 3.59 -1.83 0.81
N VAL A 45 4.60 -1.24 0.19
CA VAL A 45 5.53 -1.91 -0.72
C VAL A 45 6.86 -2.07 0.00
N PHE A 46 7.19 -3.32 0.32
CA PHE A 46 8.50 -3.68 0.86
C PHE A 46 9.47 -3.93 -0.29
N THR A 47 10.71 -3.46 -0.14
CA THR A 47 11.73 -3.64 -1.16
C THR A 47 13.02 -4.19 -0.55
N LEU A 48 13.88 -4.75 -1.40
CA LEU A 48 15.25 -5.15 -1.03
C LEU A 48 16.24 -3.98 -1.03
N ASP A 49 15.79 -2.78 -1.42
CA ASP A 49 16.60 -1.57 -1.40
C ASP A 49 16.81 -1.13 0.06
N LYS A 50 18.09 -1.08 0.48
CA LYS A 50 18.47 -0.70 1.85
C LYS A 50 18.10 0.74 2.18
N ASP A 51 18.08 1.63 1.18
CA ASP A 51 17.79 3.05 1.38
C ASP A 51 16.28 3.34 1.38
N ARG A 52 15.47 2.42 0.80
CA ARG A 52 14.01 2.51 0.79
C ARG A 52 13.39 1.13 1.02
N PRO A 53 13.53 0.56 2.23
CA PRO A 53 13.03 -0.79 2.53
C PRO A 53 11.49 -0.87 2.53
N TYR A 54 10.81 0.28 2.65
CA TYR A 54 9.36 0.40 2.67
C TYR A 54 8.92 1.74 2.09
N PHE A 55 7.82 1.74 1.33
CA PHE A 55 7.08 2.95 1.01
C PHE A 55 5.60 2.62 0.77
N GLU A 56 4.74 3.63 0.81
CA GLU A 56 3.30 3.45 0.61
C GLU A 56 2.84 3.90 -0.78
N MET A 57 1.86 3.18 -1.30
CA MET A 57 1.09 3.52 -2.50
C MET A 57 -0.38 3.69 -2.14
N ARG A 58 -1.04 4.67 -2.76
CA ARG A 58 -2.46 4.99 -2.54
C ARG A 58 -3.26 4.90 -3.85
N SER A 59 -4.51 4.48 -3.74
CA SER A 59 -5.48 4.48 -4.83
C SER A 59 -6.91 4.59 -4.29
N ASN A 60 -7.91 4.37 -5.15
CA ASN A 60 -9.32 4.31 -4.79
C ASN A 60 -10.03 3.18 -5.54
N VAL A 61 -10.72 2.28 -4.83
CA VAL A 61 -11.40 1.11 -5.41
C VAL A 61 -12.44 1.50 -6.47
N ALA A 62 -13.13 2.63 -6.30
CA ALA A 62 -14.22 3.05 -7.17
C ALA A 62 -13.74 3.86 -8.39
N GLU A 63 -12.68 4.65 -8.23
CA GLU A 63 -12.30 5.69 -9.19
C GLU A 63 -10.97 5.42 -9.90
N ILE A 64 -10.03 4.75 -9.24
CA ILE A 64 -8.62 4.68 -9.67
C ILE A 64 -8.20 3.21 -9.77
N ASP A 65 -8.30 2.69 -10.99
CA ASP A 65 -8.03 1.30 -11.33
C ASP A 65 -6.66 1.17 -12.02
N GLY A 66 -5.80 0.28 -11.50
CA GLY A 66 -4.46 0.04 -12.05
C GLY A 66 -4.45 -0.45 -13.50
N GLY A 67 -5.54 -1.03 -14.01
CA GLY A 67 -5.73 -1.37 -15.43
C GLY A 67 -6.05 -0.16 -16.32
N LYS A 68 -6.49 0.97 -15.75
CA LYS A 68 -6.80 2.22 -16.48
C LYS A 68 -5.67 3.25 -16.37
N VAL A 69 -5.11 3.41 -15.19
CA VAL A 69 -4.11 4.45 -14.86
C VAL A 69 -2.73 3.84 -14.56
N PHE A 70 -2.41 2.68 -15.15
CA PHE A 70 -1.22 1.89 -14.82
C PHE A 70 0.09 2.71 -14.82
N LYS A 71 0.20 3.66 -15.77
CA LYS A 71 1.41 4.46 -16.00
C LYS A 71 1.39 5.81 -15.31
N ASP A 72 0.25 6.22 -14.75
CA ASP A 72 0.09 7.54 -14.15
C ASP A 72 0.44 7.52 -12.66
N ARG A 73 1.00 8.63 -12.16
CA ARG A 73 1.17 8.84 -10.72
C ARG A 73 -0.10 9.46 -10.16
N VAL A 74 -0.77 8.73 -9.28
CA VAL A 74 -2.08 9.08 -8.72
C VAL A 74 -1.98 9.31 -7.22
N CYS A 75 -2.96 10.01 -6.63
CA CYS A 75 -3.08 10.19 -5.18
C CYS A 75 -1.82 10.76 -4.48
N GLY A 76 -0.95 11.48 -5.21
CA GLY A 76 0.32 11.98 -4.70
C GLY A 76 1.41 10.92 -4.51
N ASN A 77 1.24 9.73 -5.09
CA ASN A 77 2.24 8.67 -5.02
C ASN A 77 3.56 9.11 -5.66
N ALA A 78 4.67 8.66 -5.06
CA ALA A 78 6.01 8.89 -5.60
C ALA A 78 6.26 8.13 -6.92
N MET A 79 5.51 7.04 -7.15
CA MET A 79 5.63 6.15 -8.31
C MET A 79 4.26 5.87 -8.92
N SER A 80 4.24 5.45 -10.19
CA SER A 80 3.08 4.82 -10.84
C SER A 80 3.04 3.33 -10.54
N PHE A 81 1.93 2.66 -10.87
CA PHE A 81 1.83 1.21 -10.73
C PHE A 81 2.84 0.48 -11.64
N SER A 82 3.10 1.00 -12.84
CA SER A 82 4.10 0.45 -13.76
C SER A 82 5.51 0.57 -13.22
N GLU A 83 5.86 1.72 -12.61
CA GLU A 83 7.19 1.91 -12.00
C GLU A 83 7.41 0.92 -10.85
N VAL A 84 6.38 0.64 -10.03
CA VAL A 84 6.46 -0.38 -8.97
C VAL A 84 6.54 -1.80 -9.56
N TYR A 85 5.82 -2.08 -10.65
CA TYR A 85 5.92 -3.36 -11.35
C TYR A 85 7.34 -3.59 -11.89
N ASP A 86 7.91 -2.60 -12.56
CA ASP A 86 9.27 -2.66 -13.11
C ASP A 86 10.33 -2.80 -12.01
N LEU A 87 10.13 -2.10 -10.87
CA LEU A 87 10.98 -2.22 -9.69
C LEU A 87 11.04 -3.67 -9.17
N ASN A 88 9.90 -4.38 -9.20
CA ASN A 88 9.78 -5.71 -8.64
C ASN A 88 9.96 -6.84 -9.67
N HIS A 89 9.99 -6.52 -10.97
CA HIS A 89 9.97 -7.50 -12.07
C HIS A 89 11.08 -8.56 -11.96
N GLY A 90 12.28 -8.14 -11.53
CA GLY A 90 13.45 -8.99 -11.39
C GLY A 90 13.80 -9.38 -9.95
N VAL A 91 12.94 -9.06 -8.97
CA VAL A 91 13.26 -9.30 -7.55
C VAL A 91 13.17 -10.79 -7.24
N ASP A 92 14.26 -11.35 -6.71
CA ASP A 92 14.28 -12.70 -6.17
C ASP A 92 13.66 -12.71 -4.77
N VAL A 93 12.45 -13.25 -4.68
CA VAL A 93 11.70 -13.36 -3.42
C VAL A 93 12.40 -14.26 -2.39
N THR A 94 13.32 -15.14 -2.81
CA THR A 94 14.09 -15.98 -1.87
C THR A 94 15.13 -15.16 -1.09
N ALA A 95 15.61 -14.05 -1.65
CA ALA A 95 16.50 -13.13 -0.96
C ALA A 95 15.83 -12.44 0.24
N CYS A 96 14.49 -12.36 0.26
CA CYS A 96 13.73 -11.86 1.41
C CYS A 96 13.68 -12.85 2.59
N GLY A 97 13.96 -14.14 2.35
CA GLY A 97 13.88 -15.21 3.35
C GLY A 97 15.23 -15.64 3.92
N ALA A 98 16.33 -15.11 3.40
CA ALA A 98 17.67 -15.36 3.93
C ALA A 98 17.87 -14.55 5.23
N ALA A 99 17.55 -15.19 6.35
CA ALA A 99 17.80 -14.70 7.70
C ALA A 99 19.30 -14.65 8.03
#